data_AF-A0A0Q7A8H6-F1
#
_entry.id   AF-A0A0Q7A8H6-F1
#
_cell.length_a   1.000
_cell.length_b   1.000
_cell.length_c   1.000
_cell.angle_alpha   90.00
_cell.angle_beta   90.00
_cell.angle_gamma   90.00
#
_symmetry.space_group_name_H-M   'P 1'
#
loop_
_entity.id
_entity.type
_entity.pdbx_description
1 polymer ?
#
loop_
_entity_poly.entity_id
_entity_poly.type
_entity_poly.pdbx_seq_one_letter_code
_entity_poly.pdbx_strand_id
1 'polypeptide(L)'
;MAQQKRIDIANLAETAIRGHRFVSFDVAMNGHVISTIDAPLLSGRILWSQAAIHGFGDFDLTEQHLIEDQVGSAIMPEPSRRGH
;
A
#
# COMPACT_ATOMS: atom_id res chain seq x y z
N MET A 1 19.93 10.96 -16.98
CA MET A 1 19.34 11.10 -15.64
C MET A 1 18.16 10.15 -15.59
N ALA A 2 18.20 9.12 -14.75
CA ALA A 2 17.08 8.19 -14.64
C ALA A 2 15.92 8.93 -13.98
N GLN A 3 14.76 8.98 -14.64
CA GLN A 3 13.54 9.52 -14.05
C GLN A 3 13.19 8.64 -12.84
N GLN A 4 13.15 9.23 -11.65
CA GLN A 4 12.79 8.52 -10.43
C GLN A 4 11.35 8.01 -10.60
N LYS A 5 11.15 6.68 -10.59
CA LYS A 5 9.83 6.07 -10.71
C LYS A 5 8.95 6.66 -9.61
N ARG A 6 7.88 7.37 -9.98
CA ARG A 6 6.93 7.90 -9.02
C ARG A 6 5.83 6.86 -8.81
N ILE A 7 5.86 6.21 -7.66
CA ILE A 7 4.86 5.24 -7.21
C ILE A 7 3.92 5.95 -6.25
N ASP A 8 2.62 5.90 -6.53
CA ASP A 8 1.55 6.46 -5.70
C ASP A 8 0.49 5.36 -5.45
N ILE A 9 -0.14 5.35 -4.28
CA ILE A 9 -1.30 4.49 -4.00
C ILE A 9 -2.62 5.22 -4.23
N ALA A 10 -3.65 4.52 -4.70
CA ALA A 10 -5.00 5.03 -4.91
C ALA A 10 -6.05 4.01 -4.45
N ASN A 11 -7.30 4.48 -4.28
CA ASN A 11 -8.46 3.63 -3.98
C ASN A 11 -8.28 2.67 -2.78
N LEU A 12 -7.49 3.08 -1.79
CA LEU A 12 -7.22 2.26 -0.61
C LEU A 12 -8.49 2.04 0.21
N ALA A 13 -8.83 0.76 0.40
CA ALA A 13 -9.87 0.29 1.28
C ALA A 13 -9.30 -0.70 2.29
N GLU A 14 -9.70 -0.56 3.54
CA GLU A 14 -9.41 -1.53 4.59
C GLU A 14 -10.68 -2.30 4.95
N THR A 15 -10.57 -3.62 5.04
CA THR A 15 -11.67 -4.50 5.45
C THR A 15 -11.23 -5.43 6.57
N ALA A 16 -12.13 -5.68 7.53
CA ALA A 16 -11.91 -6.66 8.59
C ALA A 16 -12.87 -7.84 8.43
N ILE A 17 -12.33 -9.06 8.35
CA ILE A 17 -13.10 -10.31 8.21
C ILE A 17 -12.66 -11.26 9.32
N ARG A 18 -13.59 -11.62 10.22
CA ARG A 18 -13.34 -12.58 11.33
C ARG A 18 -12.10 -12.24 12.18
N GLY A 19 -11.81 -10.96 12.39
CA GLY A 19 -10.66 -10.49 13.17
C GLY A 19 -9.35 -10.37 12.39
N HIS A 20 -9.34 -10.74 11.10
CA HIS A 20 -8.22 -10.49 10.19
C HIS A 20 -8.46 -9.19 9.41
N ARG A 21 -7.41 -8.37 9.26
CA ARG A 21 -7.45 -7.12 8.50
C ARG A 21 -6.86 -7.35 7.11
N PHE A 22 -7.45 -6.72 6.12
CA PHE A 22 -7.05 -6.77 4.72
C PHE A 22 -7.07 -5.36 4.14
N VAL A 23 -6.17 -5.10 3.20
CA VAL A 23 -6.16 -3.90 2.39
C VAL A 23 -6.35 -4.27 0.92
N SER A 24 -7.12 -3.44 0.22
CA SER A 24 -7.27 -3.45 -1.23
C SER A 24 -6.90 -2.05 -1.74
N PHE A 25 -5.97 -1.94 -2.68
CA PHE A 25 -5.54 -0.65 -3.23
C PHE A 25 -4.96 -0.79 -4.62
N ASP A 26 -4.98 0.32 -5.35
CA ASP A 26 -4.32 0.44 -6.65
C ASP A 26 -2.93 1.05 -6.47
N VAL A 27 -1.95 0.51 -7.20
CA VAL A 27 -0.63 1.10 -7.38
C VAL A 27 -0.61 1.81 -8.72
N ALA A 28 -0.36 3.11 -8.69
CA ALA A 28 -0.12 3.92 -9.87
C ALA A 28 1.37 4.23 -10.02
N MET A 29 1.88 4.13 -11.25
CA MET A 29 3.22 4.58 -11.60
C MET A 29 3.13 5.64 -12.70
N ASN A 30 3.74 6.80 -12.45
CA ASN A 30 3.70 7.94 -13.36
C ASN A 30 2.26 8.33 -13.78
N GLY A 31 1.30 8.23 -12.86
CA GLY A 31 -0.12 8.58 -13.09
C GLY A 31 -0.97 7.50 -13.76
N HIS A 32 -0.42 6.32 -14.01
CA HIS A 32 -1.15 5.18 -14.58
C HIS A 32 -1.27 4.06 -13.56
N VAL A 33 -2.48 3.51 -13.35
CA VAL A 33 -2.66 2.29 -12.54
C VAL A 33 -1.95 1.14 -13.23
N ILE A 34 -0.99 0.53 -12.54
CA ILE A 34 -0.20 -0.60 -13.04
C ILE A 34 -0.54 -1.91 -12.33
N SER A 35 -1.11 -1.83 -11.12
CA SER A 35 -1.48 -2.99 -10.34
C SER A 35 -2.63 -2.67 -9.38
N THR A 36 -3.44 -3.67 -9.09
CA THR A 36 -4.32 -3.71 -7.91
C THR A 36 -3.78 -4.77 -6.96
N ILE A 37 -3.70 -4.46 -5.67
CA ILE A 37 -3.15 -5.32 -4.63
C ILE A 37 -4.20 -5.56 -3.56
N ASP A 38 -4.51 -6.83 -3.30
CA ASP A 38 -5.29 -7.28 -2.16
C ASP A 38 -4.37 -8.06 -1.22
N ALA A 39 -4.19 -7.60 0.01
CA ALA A 39 -3.24 -8.22 0.93
C ALA A 39 -3.75 -8.26 2.38
N PRO A 40 -3.46 -9.35 3.12
CA PRO A 40 -3.67 -9.35 4.56
C PRO A 40 -2.67 -8.41 5.24
N LEU A 41 -3.13 -7.78 6.32
CA LEU A 41 -2.29 -7.01 7.23
C LEU A 41 -1.94 -7.86 8.46
N LEU A 42 -0.64 -7.94 8.77
CA LEU A 42 -0.13 -8.51 10.01
C LEU A 42 0.59 -7.43 10.80
N SER A 43 0.08 -7.12 12.00
CA SER A 43 0.63 -6.05 12.85
C SER A 43 0.77 -4.69 12.15
N GLY A 44 -0.17 -4.37 11.25
CA GLY A 44 -0.17 -3.12 10.49
C GLY A 44 0.72 -3.10 9.24
N ARG A 45 1.40 -4.20 8.91
CA ARG A 45 2.22 -4.34 7.70
C ARG A 45 1.57 -5.26 6.68
N ILE A 46 1.84 -5.01 5.41
CA ILE A 46 1.42 -5.87 4.30
C ILE A 46 2.17 -7.19 4.40
N LEU A 47 1.44 -8.30 4.42
CA LEU A 47 2.04 -9.63 4.33
C LEU A 47 2.18 -10.01 2.85
N TRP A 48 3.26 -9.53 2.22
CA TRP A 48 3.52 -9.67 0.78
C TRP A 48 3.51 -11.11 0.26
N SER A 49 3.92 -12.07 1.08
CA SER A 49 3.88 -13.50 0.74
C SER A 49 2.46 -14.05 0.53
N GLN A 50 1.44 -13.28 0.93
CA GLN A 50 0.02 -13.61 0.78
C GLN A 50 -0.75 -12.51 0.03
N ALA A 51 -0.05 -11.59 -0.63
CA ALA A 51 -0.68 -10.57 -1.46
C ALA A 51 -1.14 -11.19 -2.79
N ALA A 52 -2.39 -10.95 -3.15
CA ALA A 52 -2.88 -11.13 -4.50
C ALA A 52 -2.58 -9.86 -5.30
N ILE A 53 -1.81 -10.00 -6.38
CA ILE A 53 -1.37 -8.87 -7.20
C ILE A 53 -1.92 -9.07 -8.61
N HIS A 54 -2.73 -8.10 -9.05
CA HIS A 54 -3.36 -8.07 -10.36
C HIS A 54 -2.70 -6.99 -11.21
N GLY A 55 -1.89 -7.40 -12.19
CA GLY A 55 -1.13 -6.48 -13.05
C GLY A 55 0.38 -6.62 -12.83
N PHE A 56 1.10 -5.49 -12.79
CA PHE A 56 2.53 -5.47 -12.50
C PHE A 56 2.80 -5.89 -11.05
N GLY A 57 3.55 -6.97 -10.84
CA GLY A 57 3.82 -7.50 -9.50
C GLY A 57 5.29 -7.68 -9.12
N ASP A 58 6.22 -7.34 -10.02
CA ASP A 58 7.66 -7.44 -9.78
C ASP A 58 8.18 -6.23 -8.99
N PHE A 59 7.53 -5.91 -7.88
CA PHE A 59 7.96 -4.86 -6.97
C PHE A 59 9.21 -5.31 -6.21
N ASP A 60 10.31 -4.57 -6.35
CA ASP A 60 11.51 -4.84 -5.57
C ASP A 60 11.31 -4.46 -4.08
N LEU A 61 12.28 -4.82 -3.23
CA LEU A 61 12.16 -4.53 -1.79
C LEU A 61 12.00 -3.03 -1.52
N THR A 62 12.69 -2.15 -2.25
CA THR A 62 12.57 -0.70 -2.05
C THR A 62 11.18 -0.21 -2.43
N GLU A 63 10.63 -0.69 -3.54
CA GLU A 63 9.26 -0.37 -3.99
C GLU A 63 8.20 -0.91 -3.00
N GLN A 64 8.38 -2.12 -2.46
CA GLN A 64 7.50 -2.69 -1.43
C GLN A 64 7.50 -1.84 -0.14
N HIS A 65 8.66 -1.40 0.34
CA HIS A 65 8.75 -0.53 1.52
C HIS A 65 8.06 0.81 1.29
N LEU A 66 8.24 1.42 0.10
CA LEU A 66 7.56 2.67 -0.25
C LEU A 66 6.03 2.52 -0.28
N ILE A 67 5.53 1.39 -0.80
CA ILE A 67 4.10 1.09 -0.81
C ILE A 67 3.58 0.89 0.62
N GLU A 68 4.30 0.13 1.45
CA GLU A 68 3.95 -0.06 2.87
C GLU A 68 3.86 1.25 3.64
N ASP A 69 4.82 2.17 3.45
CA ASP A 69 4.84 3.45 4.16
C ASP A 69 3.64 4.33 3.76
N GLN A 70 3.28 4.35 2.47
CA GLN A 70 2.11 5.07 1.98
C GLN A 70 0.80 4.48 2.52
N VAL A 71 0.66 3.15 2.48
CA VAL A 71 -0.53 2.45 3.00
C VAL A 71 -0.65 2.67 4.51
N GLY A 72 0.45 2.49 5.24
CA GLY A 72 0.52 2.68 6.69
C GLY A 72 0.12 4.09 7.12
N SER A 73 0.64 5.11 6.42
CA SER A 73 0.30 6.51 6.68
C SER A 73 -1.18 6.83 6.40
N ALA A 74 -1.80 6.14 5.44
CA ALA A 74 -3.20 6.34 5.10
C ALA A 74 -4.17 5.62 6.06
N ILE A 75 -3.82 4.43 6.56
CA ILE A 75 -4.67 3.65 7.49
C ILE A 75 -4.47 4.02 8.97
N MET A 76 -3.29 4.51 9.34
CA MET A 76 -2.98 5.01 10.68
C MET A 76 -2.53 6.47 10.60
N PRO A 77 -3.45 7.42 10.39
CA PRO A 77 -3.08 8.83 10.43
C PRO A 77 -2.49 9.13 11.81
N GLU A 78 -1.27 9.70 11.86
CA GLU A 78 -0.68 10.17 13.12
C GLU A 78 -1.73 10.99 13.88
N PRO A 79 -1.85 10.82 15.22
CA PRO A 79 -2.72 11.68 16.00
C PRO A 79 -2.26 13.10 15.76
N SER A 80 -3.13 13.90 15.11
CA SER A 80 -2.82 15.28 14.79
C SER A 80 -2.33 15.94 16.07
N ARG A 81 -1.06 16.37 16.09
CA ARG A 81 -0.57 17.31 17.10
C ARG A 81 -1.32 18.62 16.89
N ARG A 82 -2.59 18.67 17.33
CA ARG A 82 -3.31 19.93 17.50
C ARG A 82 -2.53 20.65 18.59
N GLY A 83 -1.82 21.69 18.16
CA GLY A 83 -1.12 22.60 19.05
C GLY A 83 -2.07 23.12 20.12
N HIS A 84 -1.58 23.07 21.35
CA HIS A 84 -2.02 23.92 22.44
C HIS A 84 -1.05 25.09 22.56
#